data_AF-A0A955RK55-F1
#
_entry.id   AF-A0A955RK55-F1
#
_cell.length_a   1.000
_cell.length_b   1.000
_cell.length_c   1.000
_cell.angle_alpha   90.00
_cell.angle_beta   90.00
_cell.angle_gamma   90.00
#
_symmetry.space_group_name_H-M   'P 1'
#
loop_
_entity.id
_entity.type
_entity.pdbx_description
1 polymer ?
#
loop_
_entity_poly.entity_id
_entity_poly.type
_entity_poly.pdbx_seq_one_letter_code
_entity_poly.pdbx_strand_id
1 'polypeptide(L)'
;RERGRFKGKEFYQYSRAQALDVMWRTKIITPDLAPHPRFNIDQKGKYFFTGGASGGYGILVNDEKYILPLLGLLNSSLFDWYIKKSSSTFRGGFYSYESRFIRDFPTYEPERLKDIDTLVQKILDIKVKMLNSDNTVKQVLNRQLEKTRIEIDQFVYQLYGLTKEEIDVIEGKNE
;
A
#
# COMPACT_ATOMS: atom_id res chain seq x y z
N ARG A 1 18.76 12.68 -27.39
CA ARG A 1 18.18 12.18 -26.12
C ARG A 1 18.73 13.01 -24.95
N GLU A 2 17.87 13.44 -24.02
CA GLU A 2 18.22 14.24 -22.82
C GLU A 2 19.30 15.32 -23.03
N ARG A 3 19.01 16.33 -23.87
CA ARG A 3 19.91 17.49 -24.12
C ARG A 3 21.37 17.14 -24.48
N GLY A 4 21.60 15.96 -25.09
CA GLY A 4 22.92 15.54 -25.56
C GLY A 4 23.69 14.64 -24.58
N ARG A 5 23.14 14.35 -23.39
CA ARG A 5 23.76 13.49 -22.36
C ARG A 5 24.15 12.09 -22.86
N PHE A 6 23.49 11.60 -23.91
CA PHE A 6 23.72 10.26 -24.47
C PHE A 6 24.47 10.27 -25.80
N LYS A 7 25.20 11.34 -26.13
CA LYS A 7 26.14 11.32 -27.27
C LYS A 7 27.42 10.60 -26.86
N GLY A 8 27.80 9.53 -27.56
CA GLY A 8 29.06 8.81 -27.32
C GLY A 8 28.89 7.28 -27.35
N LYS A 9 29.93 6.57 -26.91
CA LYS A 9 29.99 5.10 -26.92
C LYS A 9 28.93 4.42 -26.05
N GLU A 10 28.34 5.16 -25.11
CA GLU A 10 27.35 4.67 -24.14
C GLU A 10 25.90 5.09 -24.48
N PHE A 11 25.62 5.41 -25.75
CA PHE A 11 24.29 5.85 -26.19
C PHE A 11 23.15 4.87 -25.85
N TYR A 12 23.49 3.59 -25.65
CA TYR A 12 22.58 2.50 -25.34
C TYR A 12 22.20 2.37 -23.85
N GLN A 13 22.86 3.11 -22.95
CA GLN A 13 22.56 3.05 -21.51
C GLN A 13 21.13 3.51 -21.20
N TYR A 14 20.59 3.15 -20.03
CA TYR A 14 19.31 3.68 -19.58
C TYR A 14 19.39 5.18 -19.27
N SER A 15 18.35 5.93 -19.65
CA SER A 15 18.26 7.35 -19.31
C SER A 15 18.07 7.59 -17.81
N ARG A 16 17.32 6.68 -17.18
CA ARG A 16 17.09 6.64 -15.74
C ARG A 16 17.57 5.31 -15.18
N ALA A 17 18.76 5.31 -14.59
CA ALA A 17 19.26 4.17 -13.81
C ALA A 17 18.71 4.14 -12.37
N GLN A 18 17.84 5.10 -12.03
CA GLN A 18 17.23 5.22 -10.71
C GLN A 18 16.50 3.92 -10.36
N ALA A 19 16.72 3.43 -9.14
CA ALA A 19 16.15 2.21 -8.58
C ALA A 19 16.67 0.86 -9.13
N LEU A 20 17.55 0.82 -10.14
CA LEU A 20 18.11 -0.45 -10.64
C LEU A 20 18.89 -1.25 -9.57
N ASP A 21 19.47 -0.55 -8.61
CA ASP A 21 20.25 -1.07 -7.49
C ASP A 21 19.39 -1.57 -6.30
N VAL A 22 18.17 -1.05 -6.17
CA VAL A 22 17.28 -1.35 -5.03
C VAL A 22 16.03 -2.13 -5.42
N MET A 23 15.69 -2.23 -6.70
CA MET A 23 14.44 -2.88 -7.15
C MET A 23 14.37 -4.37 -6.80
N TRP A 24 15.51 -5.02 -6.59
CA TRP A 24 15.61 -6.44 -6.19
C TRP A 24 15.43 -6.66 -4.68
N ARG A 25 15.27 -5.61 -3.89
CA ARG A 25 15.08 -5.70 -2.44
C ARG A 25 13.62 -6.02 -2.09
N THR A 26 13.42 -6.56 -0.89
CA THR A 26 12.12 -6.61 -0.23
C THR A 26 11.51 -5.22 -0.20
N LYS A 27 10.27 -5.08 -0.66
CA LYS A 27 9.59 -3.78 -0.73
C LYS A 27 8.08 -3.90 -0.68
N ILE A 28 7.41 -2.87 -0.18
CA ILE A 28 5.97 -2.71 -0.37
C ILE A 28 5.75 -2.12 -1.77
N ILE A 29 4.71 -2.56 -2.46
CA ILE A 29 4.37 -2.12 -3.81
C ILE A 29 2.93 -1.64 -3.89
N THR A 30 2.67 -0.61 -4.70
CA THR A 30 1.34 -0.08 -4.99
C THR A 30 1.29 0.47 -6.43
N PRO A 31 0.17 0.33 -7.16
CA PRO A 31 0.00 1.01 -8.45
C PRO A 31 -0.10 2.54 -8.27
N ASP A 32 0.23 3.30 -9.31
CA ASP A 32 0.12 4.77 -9.29
C ASP A 32 -1.32 5.25 -9.14
N LEU A 33 -2.27 4.50 -9.70
CA LEU A 33 -3.69 4.82 -9.72
C LEU A 33 -4.50 3.64 -9.18
N ALA A 34 -5.35 3.88 -8.19
CA ALA A 34 -6.27 2.88 -7.67
C ALA A 34 -7.55 3.55 -7.10
N PRO A 35 -8.69 2.84 -7.08
CA PRO A 35 -9.92 3.37 -6.46
C PRO A 35 -9.89 3.35 -4.93
N HIS A 36 -9.05 2.48 -4.36
CA HIS A 36 -8.83 2.25 -2.92
C HIS A 36 -7.37 1.79 -2.73
N PRO A 37 -6.84 1.72 -1.49
CA PRO A 37 -5.46 1.28 -1.27
C PRO A 37 -5.23 -0.15 -1.78
N ARG A 38 -4.11 -0.34 -2.49
CA ARG A 38 -3.72 -1.63 -3.10
C ARG A 38 -2.27 -1.97 -2.80
N PHE A 39 -1.88 -1.85 -1.54
CA PHE A 39 -0.51 -2.13 -1.11
C PHE A 39 -0.31 -3.64 -0.92
N ASN A 40 0.79 -4.16 -1.44
CA ASN A 40 1.21 -5.55 -1.28
C ASN A 40 2.70 -5.61 -0.97
N ILE A 41 3.18 -6.76 -0.49
CA ILE A 41 4.60 -6.99 -0.22
C ILE A 41 5.23 -7.82 -1.35
N ASP A 42 6.32 -7.31 -1.92
CA ASP A 42 7.22 -8.08 -2.77
C ASP A 42 8.39 -8.60 -1.91
N GLN A 43 8.20 -9.77 -1.31
CA GLN A 43 9.18 -10.39 -0.41
C GLN A 43 10.46 -10.85 -1.13
N LYS A 44 10.42 -11.01 -2.45
CA LYS A 44 11.53 -11.61 -3.22
C LYS A 44 12.17 -10.64 -4.21
N GLY A 45 11.71 -9.38 -4.23
CA GLY A 45 12.19 -8.38 -5.18
C GLY A 45 11.94 -8.75 -6.65
N LYS A 46 10.84 -9.47 -6.94
CA LYS A 46 10.55 -10.00 -8.29
C LYS A 46 9.61 -9.14 -9.11
N TYR A 47 8.94 -8.18 -8.48
CA TYR A 47 7.94 -7.35 -9.14
C TYR A 47 8.48 -5.94 -9.37
N PHE A 48 8.27 -5.44 -10.58
CA PHE A 48 8.79 -4.17 -11.05
C PHE A 48 7.68 -3.38 -11.73
N PHE A 49 7.67 -2.08 -11.47
CA PHE A 49 6.76 -1.15 -12.13
C PHE A 49 7.56 -0.25 -13.05
N THR A 50 6.95 0.11 -14.16
CA THR A 50 7.41 1.26 -14.94
C THR A 50 7.13 2.54 -14.13
N GLY A 51 7.93 3.59 -14.34
CA GLY A 51 7.62 4.90 -13.78
C GLY A 51 6.60 5.65 -14.63
N GLY A 52 5.85 6.56 -14.01
CA GLY A 52 4.86 7.43 -14.67
C GLY A 52 3.44 6.88 -14.59
N ALA A 53 2.47 7.63 -15.12
CA ALA A 53 1.01 7.48 -14.88
C ALA A 53 0.34 6.12 -15.20
N SER A 54 1.08 5.11 -15.65
CA SER A 54 0.61 3.73 -15.83
C SER A 54 1.45 2.70 -15.04
N GLY A 55 2.15 3.19 -14.02
CA GLY A 55 3.15 2.47 -13.26
C GLY A 55 2.74 2.14 -11.83
N GLY A 56 3.73 2.18 -10.95
CA GLY A 56 3.59 1.93 -9.53
C GLY A 56 4.82 2.37 -8.76
N TYR A 57 4.67 2.46 -7.44
CA TYR A 57 5.74 2.81 -6.51
C TYR A 57 6.16 1.60 -5.68
N GLY A 58 7.46 1.50 -5.44
CA GLY A 58 8.06 0.63 -4.44
C GLY A 58 8.47 1.44 -3.21
N ILE A 59 8.07 1.01 -2.02
CA ILE A 59 8.46 1.58 -0.73
C ILE A 59 9.46 0.63 -0.09
N LEU A 60 10.67 1.12 0.11
CA LEU A 60 11.71 0.44 0.88
C LEU A 60 11.52 0.76 2.35
N VAL A 61 11.54 -0.26 3.20
CA VAL A 61 11.47 -0.11 4.65
C VAL A 61 12.86 -0.42 5.21
N ASN A 62 13.37 0.45 6.08
CA ASN A 62 14.74 0.34 6.59
C ASN A 62 14.96 -0.93 7.44
N ASP A 63 13.94 -1.35 8.19
CA ASP A 63 13.94 -2.57 9.00
C ASP A 63 12.74 -3.43 8.58
N GLU A 64 13.03 -4.67 8.15
CA GLU A 64 12.02 -5.58 7.60
C GLU A 64 10.91 -5.91 8.59
N LYS A 65 11.17 -5.84 9.91
CA LYS A 65 10.15 -6.12 10.93
C LYS A 65 8.99 -5.12 10.91
N TYR A 66 9.18 -3.94 10.31
CA TYR A 66 8.14 -2.92 10.19
C TYR A 66 7.37 -2.97 8.86
N ILE A 67 7.71 -3.91 7.96
CA ILE A 67 7.01 -4.05 6.69
C ILE A 67 5.53 -4.42 6.90
N LEU A 68 5.25 -5.46 7.70
CA LEU A 68 3.86 -5.87 7.94
C LEU A 68 3.07 -4.79 8.68
N PRO A 69 3.61 -4.15 9.74
CA PRO A 69 2.97 -3.01 10.38
C PRO A 69 2.59 -1.88 9.42
N LEU A 70 3.54 -1.46 8.58
CA LEU A 70 3.31 -0.41 7.60
C LEU A 70 2.30 -0.85 6.53
N LEU A 71 2.36 -2.11 6.09
CA LEU A 71 1.41 -2.67 5.13
C LEU A 71 -0.03 -2.67 5.66
N GLY A 72 -0.23 -2.92 6.95
CA GLY A 72 -1.53 -2.82 7.61
C GLY A 72 -2.05 -1.39 7.61
N LEU A 73 -1.22 -0.44 8.04
CA LEU A 73 -1.56 0.99 8.06
C LEU A 73 -1.94 1.52 6.67
N LEU A 74 -1.14 1.21 5.65
CA LEU A 74 -1.35 1.67 4.27
C LEU A 74 -2.58 1.04 3.59
N ASN A 75 -3.14 -0.03 4.14
CA ASN A 75 -4.39 -0.63 3.66
C ASN A 75 -5.60 -0.31 4.57
N SER A 76 -5.47 0.61 5.53
CA SER A 76 -6.56 1.01 6.44
C SER A 76 -7.53 2.00 5.80
N SER A 77 -8.74 2.04 6.33
CA SER A 77 -9.79 2.99 5.96
C SER A 77 -9.40 4.44 6.26
N LEU A 78 -8.66 4.70 7.34
CA LEU A 78 -8.09 6.02 7.63
C LEU A 78 -7.14 6.49 6.52
N PHE A 79 -6.26 5.60 6.07
CA PHE A 79 -5.32 5.92 4.99
C PHE A 79 -6.05 6.15 3.65
N ASP A 80 -7.05 5.33 3.32
CA ASP A 80 -7.91 5.54 2.14
C ASP A 80 -8.58 6.91 2.19
N TRP A 81 -9.21 7.25 3.32
CA TRP A 81 -9.85 8.55 3.51
C TRP A 81 -8.86 9.71 3.35
N TYR A 82 -7.67 9.60 3.94
CA TYR A 82 -6.63 10.62 3.80
C TYR A 82 -6.23 10.83 2.34
N ILE A 83 -5.91 9.75 1.60
CA ILE A 83 -5.52 9.83 0.19
C ILE A 83 -6.64 10.41 -0.66
N LYS A 84 -7.90 10.08 -0.38
CA LYS A 84 -9.05 10.65 -1.09
C LYS A 84 -9.21 12.15 -0.88
N LYS A 85 -8.72 12.71 0.23
CA LYS A 85 -8.76 14.14 0.53
C LYS A 85 -7.51 14.89 0.04
N SER A 86 -6.35 14.25 0.01
CA SER A 86 -5.07 14.90 -0.28
C SER A 86 -4.56 14.67 -1.71
N SER A 87 -4.98 13.60 -2.38
CA SER A 87 -4.47 13.22 -3.69
C SER A 87 -5.27 13.78 -4.87
N SER A 88 -4.65 13.72 -6.06
CA SER A 88 -5.34 14.05 -7.30
C SER A 88 -6.37 12.97 -7.67
N THR A 89 -7.56 13.41 -8.05
CA THR A 89 -8.64 12.54 -8.53
C THR A 89 -8.59 12.36 -10.05
N PHE A 90 -8.93 11.17 -10.50
CA PHE A 90 -8.97 10.77 -11.90
C PHE A 90 -10.36 10.20 -12.23
N ARG A 91 -10.66 10.10 -13.53
CA ARG A 91 -11.95 9.58 -14.01
C ARG A 91 -12.22 8.17 -13.47
N GLY A 92 -13.49 7.87 -13.19
CA GLY A 92 -13.92 6.55 -12.72
C GLY A 92 -13.66 6.27 -11.24
N GLY A 93 -13.43 7.31 -10.43
CA GLY A 93 -13.20 7.15 -8.98
C GLY A 93 -11.79 6.67 -8.63
N PHE A 94 -10.81 6.93 -9.48
CA PHE A 94 -9.41 6.60 -9.23
C PHE A 94 -8.69 7.75 -8.52
N TYR A 95 -7.78 7.40 -7.62
CA TYR A 95 -6.97 8.32 -6.85
C TYR A 95 -5.48 8.03 -7.09
N SER A 96 -4.66 9.07 -6.95
CA SER A 96 -3.21 8.94 -7.08
C SER A 96 -2.56 8.45 -5.80
N TYR A 97 -1.81 7.36 -5.91
CA TYR A 97 -0.95 6.82 -4.85
C TYR A 97 0.52 7.10 -5.16
N GLU A 98 0.81 8.29 -5.68
CA GLU A 98 2.18 8.74 -5.89
C GLU A 98 2.93 8.93 -4.57
N SER A 99 4.25 8.74 -4.60
CA SER A 99 5.11 8.88 -3.42
C SER A 99 4.94 10.18 -2.63
N ARG A 100 4.59 11.30 -3.30
CA ARG A 100 4.30 12.58 -2.63
C ARG A 100 3.07 12.52 -1.72
N PHE A 101 2.00 11.84 -2.14
CA PHE A 101 0.78 11.72 -1.33
C PHE A 101 0.94 10.72 -0.20
N ILE A 102 1.74 9.67 -0.42
CA ILE A 102 2.05 8.67 0.62
C ILE A 102 2.96 9.26 1.69
N ARG A 103 3.98 10.05 1.30
CA ARG A 103 4.99 10.60 2.22
C ARG A 103 4.40 11.59 3.23
N ASP A 104 3.34 12.31 2.85
CA ASP A 104 2.74 13.35 3.68
C ASP A 104 1.75 12.79 4.73
N PHE A 105 1.45 11.48 4.67
CA PHE A 105 0.60 10.83 5.66
C PHE A 105 1.30 10.80 7.03
N PRO A 106 0.69 11.32 8.10
CA PRO A 106 1.31 11.34 9.42
C PRO A 106 1.39 9.91 9.97
N THR A 107 2.60 9.39 10.19
CA THR A 107 2.82 8.05 10.75
C THR A 107 3.34 8.12 12.18
N TYR A 108 2.94 7.17 13.02
CA TYR A 108 3.54 6.97 14.33
C TYR A 108 4.86 6.21 14.26
N GLU A 109 5.61 6.24 15.37
CA GLU A 109 6.78 5.40 15.57
C GLU A 109 6.46 3.93 15.29
N PRO A 110 7.32 3.22 14.54
CA PRO A 110 7.06 1.85 14.11
C PRO A 110 6.73 0.87 15.25
N GLU A 111 7.25 1.11 16.45
CA GLU A 111 7.00 0.31 17.66
C GLU A 111 5.53 0.34 18.10
N ARG A 112 4.79 1.42 17.80
CA ARG A 112 3.36 1.53 18.10
C ARG A 112 2.49 0.83 17.05
N LEU A 113 3.05 0.59 15.86
CA LEU A 113 2.37 -0.13 14.79
C LEU A 113 2.54 -1.64 14.92
N LYS A 114 3.53 -2.12 15.67
CA LYS A 114 3.92 -3.54 15.69
C LYS A 114 2.75 -4.49 15.93
N ASP A 115 1.80 -4.13 16.78
CA ASP A 115 0.72 -5.03 17.22
C ASP A 115 -0.30 -5.36 16.09
N ILE A 116 -0.27 -4.61 14.98
CA ILE A 116 -1.08 -4.91 13.79
C ILE A 116 -0.50 -6.07 12.96
N ASP A 117 0.77 -6.45 13.18
CA ASP A 117 1.50 -7.44 12.38
C ASP A 117 0.77 -8.79 12.31
N THR A 118 0.23 -9.25 13.44
CA THR A 118 -0.50 -10.50 13.58
C THR A 118 -1.78 -10.49 12.74
N LEU A 119 -2.49 -9.37 12.69
CA LEU A 119 -3.69 -9.19 11.86
C LEU A 119 -3.34 -9.19 10.38
N VAL A 120 -2.25 -8.52 10.00
CA VAL A 120 -1.75 -8.51 8.62
C VAL A 120 -1.31 -9.91 8.20
N GLN A 121 -0.58 -10.64 9.03
CA GLN A 121 -0.17 -12.01 8.76
C GLN A 121 -1.38 -12.94 8.57
N LYS A 122 -2.40 -12.80 9.42
CA LYS A 122 -3.68 -13.52 9.29
C LYS A 122 -4.36 -13.24 7.95
N ILE A 123 -4.38 -11.99 7.47
CA ILE A 123 -4.89 -11.64 6.13
C ILE A 123 -4.10 -12.36 5.04
N LEU A 124 -2.77 -12.38 5.13
CA LEU A 124 -1.91 -13.06 4.15
C LEU A 124 -2.18 -14.57 4.13
N ASP A 125 -2.27 -15.20 5.29
CA ASP A 125 -2.56 -16.63 5.42
C ASP A 125 -3.94 -17.00 4.85
N ILE A 126 -4.95 -16.16 5.11
CA ILE A 126 -6.29 -16.32 4.54
C ILE A 126 -6.21 -16.24 3.01
N LYS A 127 -5.53 -15.23 2.45
CA LYS A 127 -5.38 -15.07 0.99
C LYS A 127 -4.66 -16.27 0.36
N VAL A 128 -3.64 -16.83 1.01
CA VAL A 128 -2.95 -18.03 0.53
C VAL A 128 -3.88 -19.25 0.54
N LYS A 129 -4.62 -19.47 1.63
CA LYS A 129 -5.61 -20.57 1.72
C LYS A 129 -6.67 -20.47 0.62
N MET A 130 -7.10 -19.25 0.27
CA MET A 130 -8.10 -19.02 -0.77
C MET A 130 -7.63 -19.46 -2.17
N LEU A 131 -6.33 -19.44 -2.49
CA LEU A 131 -5.83 -19.75 -3.83
C LEU A 131 -6.23 -21.16 -4.30
N ASN A 132 -6.23 -22.13 -3.38
CA ASN A 132 -6.50 -23.55 -3.68
C ASN A 132 -7.84 -24.04 -3.12
N SER A 133 -8.70 -23.12 -2.67
CA SER A 133 -10.00 -23.46 -2.06
C SER A 133 -11.14 -23.43 -3.07
N ASP A 134 -12.16 -24.26 -2.83
CA ASP A 134 -13.43 -24.19 -3.57
C ASP A 134 -14.23 -22.91 -3.22
N ASN A 135 -15.33 -22.69 -3.94
CA ASN A 135 -16.15 -21.49 -3.77
C ASN A 135 -16.79 -21.39 -2.38
N THR A 136 -17.20 -22.50 -1.78
CA THR A 136 -17.85 -22.54 -0.46
C THR A 136 -16.85 -22.13 0.62
N VAL A 137 -15.64 -22.70 0.58
CA VAL A 137 -14.55 -22.35 1.49
C VAL A 137 -14.11 -20.90 1.27
N LYS A 138 -14.02 -20.42 0.02
CA LYS A 138 -13.72 -19.01 -0.28
C LYS A 138 -14.74 -18.05 0.33
N GLN A 139 -16.03 -18.38 0.35
CA GLN A 139 -17.04 -17.55 1.00
C GLN A 139 -16.82 -17.44 2.51
N VAL A 140 -16.48 -18.55 3.17
CA VAL A 140 -16.16 -18.56 4.61
C VAL A 140 -14.89 -17.75 4.90
N LEU A 141 -13.84 -17.96 4.11
CA LEU A 141 -12.57 -17.23 4.22
C LEU A 141 -12.74 -15.73 3.96
N ASN A 142 -13.60 -15.33 3.02
CA ASN A 142 -13.93 -13.92 2.78
C ASN A 142 -14.56 -13.26 4.01
N ARG A 143 -15.47 -13.95 4.73
CA ARG A 143 -16.04 -13.40 5.97
C ARG A 143 -14.95 -13.19 7.04
N GLN A 144 -14.00 -14.12 7.15
CA GLN A 144 -12.86 -13.98 8.06
C GLN A 144 -11.92 -12.84 7.64
N LEU A 145 -11.72 -12.67 6.33
CA LEU A 145 -10.93 -11.58 5.75
C LEU A 145 -11.52 -10.22 6.11
N GLU A 146 -12.82 -10.01 5.86
CA GLU A 146 -13.48 -8.75 6.19
C GLU A 146 -13.49 -8.48 7.69
N LYS A 147 -13.72 -9.51 8.52
CA LYS A 147 -13.59 -9.34 9.98
C LYS A 147 -12.19 -8.87 10.38
N THR A 148 -11.14 -9.46 9.80
CA THR A 148 -9.75 -9.09 10.11
C THR A 148 -9.41 -7.68 9.61
N ARG A 149 -10.01 -7.23 8.50
CA ARG A 149 -9.88 -5.84 8.04
C ARG A 149 -10.51 -4.85 9.00
N ILE A 150 -11.69 -5.16 9.52
CA ILE A 150 -12.35 -4.33 10.55
C ILE A 150 -11.48 -4.27 11.82
N GLU A 151 -10.88 -5.39 12.24
CA GLU A 151 -9.94 -5.42 13.38
C GLU A 151 -8.73 -4.49 13.14
N ILE A 152 -8.19 -4.46 11.91
CA ILE A 152 -7.12 -3.54 11.50
C ILE A 152 -7.58 -2.08 11.59
N ASP A 153 -8.76 -1.76 11.05
CA ASP A 153 -9.26 -0.38 11.04
C ASP A 153 -9.50 0.10 12.47
N GLN A 154 -10.08 -0.72 13.34
CA GLN A 154 -10.25 -0.41 14.76
C GLN A 154 -8.92 -0.13 15.46
N PHE A 155 -7.91 -0.96 15.20
CA PHE A 155 -6.57 -0.73 15.74
C PHE A 155 -6.00 0.61 15.28
N VAL A 156 -6.12 0.92 13.99
CA VAL A 156 -5.64 2.19 13.43
C VAL A 156 -6.42 3.36 14.03
N TYR A 157 -7.74 3.31 14.13
CA TYR A 157 -8.53 4.39 14.74
C TYR A 157 -8.12 4.65 16.19
N GLN A 158 -7.90 3.60 16.98
CA GLN A 158 -7.41 3.72 18.35
C GLN A 158 -6.01 4.32 18.42
N LEU A 159 -5.12 3.89 17.51
CA LEU A 159 -3.76 4.40 17.43
C LEU A 159 -3.74 5.92 17.17
N TYR A 160 -4.64 6.42 16.33
CA TYR A 160 -4.78 7.84 16.01
C TYR A 160 -5.70 8.60 16.97
N GLY A 161 -6.32 7.93 17.93
CA GLY A 161 -7.18 8.56 18.94
C GLY A 161 -8.48 9.13 18.36
N LEU A 162 -9.02 8.51 17.31
CA LEU A 162 -10.20 9.02 16.61
C LEU A 162 -11.48 8.83 17.41
N THR A 163 -12.37 9.83 17.37
CA THR A 163 -13.70 9.74 17.97
C THR A 163 -14.66 8.96 17.07
N LYS A 164 -15.82 8.59 17.63
CA LYS A 164 -16.87 7.91 16.86
C LYS A 164 -17.36 8.77 15.69
N GLU A 165 -17.54 10.07 15.92
CA GLU A 165 -17.98 11.02 14.90
C GLU A 165 -16.97 11.10 13.75
N GLU A 166 -15.68 11.11 14.06
CA GLU A 166 -14.60 11.11 13.05
C GLU A 166 -14.56 9.78 12.28
N ILE A 167 -14.75 8.65 12.96
CA ILE A 167 -14.84 7.33 12.32
C ILE A 167 -16.05 7.28 11.37
N ASP A 168 -17.21 7.81 11.77
CA ASP A 168 -18.41 7.84 10.92
C ASP A 168 -18.19 8.71 9.65
N VAL A 169 -17.40 9.78 9.75
CA VAL A 169 -16.95 10.58 8.59
C VAL A 169 -16.00 9.78 7.69
N ILE A 170 -15.07 9.03 8.27
CA ILE A 170 -14.11 8.20 7.52
C ILE A 170 -14.83 7.08 6.75
N GLU A 171 -15.80 6.44 7.39
CA GLU A 171 -16.56 5.32 6.83
C GLU A 171 -17.71 5.75 5.91
N GLY A 172 -17.96 7.06 5.77
CA GLY A 172 -19.00 7.60 4.90
C GLY A 172 -20.42 7.31 5.40
N LYS A 173 -20.62 7.24 6.72
CA LYS A 173 -21.93 6.99 7.35
C LYS A 173 -22.76 8.26 7.61
N ASN A 174 -22.18 9.44 7.37
CA ASN A 174 -22.81 10.74 7.59
C ASN A 174 -23.36 11.38 6.30
N GLU A 175 -23.57 10.60 5.23
CA GLU A 175 -24.22 11.05 3.98
C GLU A 175 -25.65 10.53 3.83
#